data_AF-A0A353RLU9-F1
#
_entry.id   AF-A0A353RLU9-F1
#
_cell.length_a   1.000
_cell.length_b   1.000
_cell.length_c   1.000
_cell.angle_alpha   90.00
_cell.angle_beta   90.00
_cell.angle_gamma   90.00
#
_symmetry.space_group_name_H-M   'P 1'
#
loop_
_entity.id
_entity.type
_entity.pdbx_description
1 polymer ?
#
loop_
_entity_poly.entity_id
_entity_poly.type
_entity_poly.pdbx_seq_one_letter_code
_entity_poly.pdbx_strand_id
1 'polypeptide(L)'
;MMSTKYFILPAFILAFTAMQAQKTTRVNAIKANDYGVIYSLPKTSFEITILVKKSIYQRGDFYPYAQRYLGIDDPVTENRVVFTLEDVSVKNRGIPDKTNSYMVQFQSKTFEPYVYLREDGLIVAVNAEPTSIVSEG
;
A
#
# COMPACT_ATOMS: atom_id res chain seq x y z
N MET A 1 -31.44 -17.67 -44.54
CA MET A 1 -30.14 -17.08 -44.91
C MET A 1 -29.95 -15.83 -44.07
N MET A 2 -29.33 -15.97 -42.89
CA MET A 2 -29.31 -14.94 -41.84
C MET A 2 -28.32 -13.84 -42.24
N SER A 3 -28.76 -12.58 -42.24
CA SER A 3 -27.99 -11.47 -42.82
C SER A 3 -26.71 -11.22 -42.01
N THR A 4 -25.58 -11.24 -42.71
CA THR A 4 -24.20 -11.14 -42.19
C THR A 4 -23.90 -9.84 -41.43
N LYS A 5 -24.87 -8.91 -41.37
CA LYS A 5 -24.75 -7.59 -40.74
C LYS A 5 -24.85 -7.64 -39.20
N TYR A 6 -25.48 -8.66 -38.63
CA TYR A 6 -25.64 -8.80 -37.18
C TYR A 6 -24.45 -9.48 -36.47
N PHE A 7 -23.48 -9.98 -37.23
CA PHE A 7 -22.26 -10.59 -36.68
C PHE A 7 -21.13 -9.59 -36.41
N ILE A 8 -21.27 -8.33 -36.86
CA ILE A 8 -20.22 -7.31 -36.75
C ILE A 8 -20.13 -6.76 -35.31
N LEU A 9 -21.27 -6.66 -34.61
CA LEU A 9 -21.35 -6.17 -33.23
C LEU A 9 -20.71 -7.13 -32.19
N PRO A 10 -20.96 -8.46 -32.21
CA PRO A 10 -20.29 -9.37 -31.28
C PRO A 10 -18.80 -9.57 -31.60
N ALA A 11 -18.38 -9.40 -32.86
CA ALA A 11 -16.97 -9.47 -33.26
C ALA A 11 -16.14 -8.30 -32.68
N PHE A 12 -16.74 -7.11 -32.54
CA PHE A 12 -16.07 -5.95 -31.96
C PHE A 12 -15.92 -6.05 -30.43
N ILE A 13 -16.88 -6.71 -29.75
CA ILE A 13 -16.84 -6.93 -28.29
C ILE A 13 -15.80 -8.00 -27.91
N LEU A 14 -15.55 -8.99 -28.77
CA LEU A 14 -14.50 -10.00 -28.52
C LEU A 14 -13.07 -9.43 -28.59
N ALA A 15 -12.86 -8.34 -29.33
CA ALA A 15 -11.54 -7.72 -29.53
C ALA A 15 -11.03 -6.95 -28.29
N PHE A 16 -11.89 -6.65 -27.30
CA PHE A 16 -11.51 -5.90 -26.09
C PHE A 16 -10.96 -6.76 -24.95
N THR A 17 -10.87 -8.09 -25.13
CA THR A 17 -10.42 -9.01 -24.06
C THR A 17 -8.90 -9.23 -23.99
N ALA A 18 -8.11 -8.50 -24.79
CA ALA A 18 -6.65 -8.52 -24.69
C ALA A 18 -6.11 -7.50 -23.67
N MET A 19 -6.64 -7.47 -22.44
CA MET A 19 -5.87 -6.97 -21.30
C MET A 19 -4.85 -8.03 -20.94
N GLN A 20 -3.68 -7.98 -21.59
CA GLN A 20 -2.55 -8.79 -21.17
C GLN A 20 -1.97 -8.21 -19.87
N ALA A 21 -1.97 -9.10 -18.87
CA ALA A 21 -1.46 -8.96 -17.52
C ALA A 21 -0.16 -8.16 -17.39
N GLN A 22 -0.07 -7.43 -16.28
CA GLN A 22 1.13 -6.75 -15.82
C GLN A 22 2.28 -7.77 -15.71
N LYS A 23 3.22 -7.71 -16.65
CA LYS A 23 4.36 -8.62 -16.73
C LYS A 23 5.40 -8.17 -15.70
N THR A 24 5.45 -8.80 -14.54
CA THR A 24 6.59 -8.68 -13.61
C THR A 24 7.80 -9.35 -14.26
N THR A 25 8.65 -8.56 -14.93
CA THR A 25 9.94 -9.03 -15.44
C THR A 25 10.99 -8.98 -14.33
N ARG A 26 11.44 -10.15 -13.86
CA ARG A 26 12.72 -10.32 -13.19
C ARG A 26 13.82 -9.97 -14.19
N VAL A 27 14.54 -8.88 -13.96
CA VAL A 27 15.71 -8.51 -14.75
C VAL A 27 16.89 -9.35 -14.27
N ASN A 28 17.25 -10.40 -15.01
CA ASN A 28 18.55 -11.07 -14.88
C ASN A 28 19.52 -10.47 -15.88
N ALA A 29 20.77 -10.27 -15.46
CA ALA A 29 21.86 -9.62 -16.19
C ALA A 29 22.43 -10.45 -17.35
N ILE A 30 21.59 -10.96 -18.26
CA ILE A 30 22.05 -11.68 -19.45
C ILE A 30 21.42 -11.04 -20.68
N LYS A 31 22.25 -10.32 -21.43
CA LYS A 31 22.00 -9.62 -22.71
C LYS A 31 21.47 -8.18 -22.64
N ALA A 32 22.34 -7.25 -22.23
CA ALA A 32 22.67 -6.07 -23.03
C ALA A 32 23.82 -5.29 -22.38
N ASN A 33 25.00 -5.37 -23.01
CA ASN A 33 26.19 -4.51 -23.03
C ASN A 33 26.67 -3.61 -21.86
N ASP A 34 26.02 -3.47 -20.71
CA ASP A 34 26.59 -2.75 -19.57
C ASP A 34 25.98 -3.32 -18.28
N TYR A 35 26.80 -4.00 -17.48
CA TYR A 35 26.39 -4.63 -16.23
C TYR A 35 26.02 -3.53 -15.23
N GLY A 36 24.74 -3.18 -15.11
CA GLY A 36 24.32 -2.20 -14.12
C GLY A 36 22.88 -2.35 -13.65
N VAL A 37 22.62 -1.90 -12.42
CA VAL A 37 21.32 -1.94 -11.76
C VAL A 37 20.78 -0.52 -11.67
N ILE A 38 19.57 -0.32 -12.20
CA ILE A 38 18.85 0.96 -12.14
C ILE A 38 18.07 1.03 -10.83
N TYR A 39 18.27 2.10 -10.07
CA TYR A 39 17.56 2.37 -8.82
C TYR A 39 17.02 3.79 -8.81
N SER A 40 15.98 4.01 -8.01
CA SER A 40 15.38 5.32 -7.78
C SER A 40 15.75 5.84 -6.40
N LEU A 41 15.98 7.14 -6.27
CA LEU A 41 16.16 7.75 -4.96
C LEU A 41 14.85 7.71 -4.16
N PRO A 42 14.89 7.41 -2.84
CA PRO A 42 13.69 7.44 -2.01
C PRO A 42 13.28 8.89 -1.72
N LYS A 43 12.05 9.24 -2.06
CA LYS A 43 11.34 10.39 -1.48
C LYS A 43 10.83 10.01 -0.09
N THR A 44 11.07 10.87 0.88
CA THR A 44 10.59 10.67 2.25
C THR A 44 9.07 10.81 2.29
N SER A 45 8.38 9.82 2.83
CA SER A 45 6.94 9.83 3.08
C SER A 45 6.68 9.31 4.50
N PHE A 46 5.58 9.77 5.10
CA PHE A 46 5.15 9.32 6.41
C PHE A 46 3.80 8.63 6.27
N GLU A 47 3.74 7.38 6.73
CA GLU A 47 2.49 6.63 6.85
C GLU A 47 1.98 6.81 8.28
N ILE A 48 0.85 7.51 8.41
CA ILE A 48 0.24 7.84 9.71
C ILE A 48 -1.02 7.01 9.86
N THR A 49 -1.03 6.15 10.87
CA THR A 49 -2.19 5.33 11.24
C THR A 49 -2.78 5.87 12.54
N ILE A 50 -4.06 6.21 12.52
CA ILE A 50 -4.76 6.78 13.69
C ILE A 50 -5.86 5.82 14.10
N LEU A 51 -5.84 5.37 15.36
CA LEU A 51 -6.90 4.57 15.95
C LEU A 51 -7.89 5.49 16.66
N VAL A 52 -9.13 5.54 16.17
CA VAL A 52 -10.20 6.36 16.74
C VAL A 52 -11.31 5.47 17.26
N LYS A 53 -11.64 5.61 18.54
CA LYS A 53 -12.81 4.98 19.16
C LYS A 53 -14.01 5.91 19.03
N LYS A 54 -15.06 5.43 18.38
CA LYS A 54 -16.37 6.09 18.33
C LYS A 54 -17.27 5.53 19.42
N SER A 55 -17.60 6.35 20.42
CA SER A 55 -18.53 6.02 21.49
C SER A 55 -19.85 6.74 21.26
N ILE A 56 -20.94 5.98 21.11
CA ILE A 56 -22.28 6.52 20.89
C ILE A 56 -23.07 6.34 22.19
N TYR A 57 -23.49 7.45 22.77
CA TYR A 57 -24.32 7.49 23.97
C TYR A 57 -25.74 7.84 23.54
N GLN A 58 -26.68 6.97 23.88
CA GLN A 58 -28.11 7.19 23.66
C GLN A 58 -28.81 7.31 25.00
N ARG A 59 -29.58 8.37 25.18
CA ARG A 59 -30.44 8.55 26.34
C ARG A 59 -31.57 7.52 26.28
N GLY A 60 -31.84 6.85 27.40
CA GLY A 60 -33.02 6.01 27.54
C GLY A 60 -34.24 6.83 27.95
N ASP A 61 -35.45 6.40 27.58
CA ASP A 61 -36.69 7.11 27.92
C ASP A 61 -36.92 7.24 29.43
N PHE A 62 -36.39 6.29 30.20
CA PHE A 62 -36.50 6.23 31.66
C PHE A 62 -35.22 6.70 32.38
N TYR A 63 -34.32 7.43 31.71
CA TYR A 63 -33.10 7.97 32.35
C TYR A 63 -33.36 8.74 33.67
N PRO A 64 -34.48 9.47 33.88
CA PRO A 64 -34.72 10.18 35.13
C PRO A 64 -34.90 9.25 36.34
N TYR A 65 -35.24 7.99 36.08
CA TYR A 65 -35.48 6.98 37.11
C TYR A 65 -34.24 6.12 37.39
N ALA A 66 -33.16 6.27 36.60
CA ALA A 66 -31.97 5.44 36.69
C ALA A 66 -31.29 5.54 38.07
N GLN A 67 -31.17 6.73 38.63
CA GLN A 67 -30.56 6.89 39.95
C GLN A 67 -31.37 6.21 41.06
N ARG A 68 -32.69 6.39 41.05
CA ARG A 68 -33.58 5.89 42.12
C ARG A 68 -33.72 4.37 42.12
N TYR A 69 -33.77 3.74 40.94
CA TYR A 69 -34.08 2.31 40.83
C TYR A 69 -32.91 1.44 40.38
N LEU A 70 -31.87 2.02 39.77
CA LEU A 70 -30.69 1.30 39.30
C LEU A 70 -29.41 1.73 40.04
N GLY A 71 -29.47 2.77 40.89
CA GLY A 71 -28.30 3.29 41.61
C GLY A 71 -27.24 3.92 40.69
N ILE A 72 -27.63 4.37 39.51
CA ILE A 72 -26.72 5.01 38.54
C ILE A 72 -26.72 6.51 38.80
N ASP A 73 -25.60 7.05 39.30
CA ASP A 73 -25.50 8.47 39.67
C ASP A 73 -25.30 9.42 38.48
N ASP A 74 -24.69 8.96 37.38
CA ASP A 74 -24.49 9.75 36.15
C ASP A 74 -25.09 9.04 34.91
N PRO A 75 -26.42 9.06 34.74
CA PRO A 75 -27.08 8.47 33.58
C PRO A 75 -26.89 9.34 32.33
N VAL A 76 -26.93 8.72 31.15
CA VAL A 76 -26.91 9.45 29.87
C VAL A 76 -28.20 10.27 29.73
N THR A 77 -28.10 11.59 29.89
CA THR A 77 -29.22 12.53 29.81
C THR A 77 -29.55 12.96 28.38
N GLU A 78 -28.53 13.01 27.53
CA GLU A 78 -28.63 13.48 26.14
C GLU A 78 -27.91 12.54 25.17
N ASN A 79 -28.40 12.50 23.93
CA ASN A 79 -27.73 11.75 22.87
C ASN A 79 -26.45 12.47 22.47
N ARG A 80 -25.32 11.77 22.54
CA ARG A 80 -24.03 12.33 22.12
C ARG A 80 -23.15 11.28 21.46
N VAL A 81 -22.31 11.74 20.54
CA VAL A 81 -21.28 10.92 19.91
C VAL A 81 -19.94 11.51 20.29
N VAL A 82 -19.08 10.70 20.90
CA VAL A 82 -17.74 11.08 21.33
C VAL A 82 -16.73 10.29 20.52
N PHE A 83 -15.77 10.99 19.91
CA PHE A 83 -14.62 10.37 19.27
C PHE A 83 -13.42 10.52 20.19
N THR A 84 -12.81 9.40 20.56
CA THR A 84 -11.59 9.37 21.37
C THR A 84 -10.45 8.87 20.48
N LEU A 85 -9.35 9.61 20.46
CA LEU A 85 -8.13 9.19 19.81
C LEU A 85 -7.38 8.27 20.79
N GLU A 86 -7.27 7.00 20.43
CA GLU A 86 -6.67 5.97 21.30
C GLU A 86 -5.19 5.81 21.01
N ASP A 87 -4.81 5.85 19.73
CA ASP A 87 -3.42 5.62 19.31
C ASP A 87 -3.07 6.33 18.01
N VAL A 88 -1.79 6.66 17.85
CA VAL A 88 -1.21 7.26 16.64
C VAL A 88 0.14 6.59 16.38
N SER A 89 0.21 5.82 15.28
CA SER A 89 1.44 5.21 14.79
C SER A 89 1.95 5.97 13.57
N VAL A 90 3.23 6.33 13.59
CA VAL A 90 3.91 7.01 12.46
C VAL A 90 5.06 6.15 11.98
N LYS A 91 5.01 5.72 10.72
CA LYS A 91 6.08 4.96 10.07
C LYS A 91 6.72 5.81 8.98
N ASN A 92 8.05 5.90 8.96
CA ASN A 92 8.78 6.50 7.85
C ASN A 92 8.84 5.50 6.70
N ARG A 93 8.37 5.91 5.52
CA ARG A 93 8.34 5.10 4.30
C ARG A 93 8.97 5.87 3.15
N GLY A 94 9.99 5.27 2.52
CA GLY A 94 10.53 5.77 1.26
C GLY A 94 9.64 5.36 0.08
N ILE A 95 9.28 6.31 -0.79
CA ILE A 95 8.60 6.06 -2.07
C ILE A 95 9.62 6.30 -3.20
N PRO A 96 9.71 5.42 -4.22
CA PRO A 96 10.66 5.60 -5.32
C PRO A 96 10.36 6.84 -6.14
N ASP A 97 11.37 7.68 -6.31
CA ASP A 97 11.31 8.84 -7.17
C ASP A 97 11.73 8.52 -8.61
N LYS A 98 10.75 8.21 -9.48
CA LYS A 98 11.02 7.87 -10.88
C LYS A 98 11.69 8.98 -11.68
N THR A 99 11.56 10.26 -11.27
CA THR A 99 12.27 11.36 -11.95
C THR A 99 13.77 11.36 -11.62
N ASN A 100 14.17 10.76 -10.50
CA ASN A 100 15.55 10.70 -10.02
C ASN A 100 16.01 9.24 -9.94
N SER A 101 16.15 8.63 -11.13
CA SER A 101 16.64 7.26 -11.29
C SER A 101 18.08 7.25 -11.82
N TYR A 102 18.93 6.39 -11.26
CA TYR A 102 20.34 6.28 -11.58
C TYR A 102 20.74 4.82 -11.81
N MET A 103 21.83 4.59 -12.54
CA MET A 103 22.36 3.25 -12.81
C MET A 103 23.68 3.07 -12.07
N VAL A 104 23.77 2.02 -11.24
CA VAL A 104 25.04 1.54 -10.70
C VAL A 104 25.64 0.56 -11.70
N GLN A 105 26.78 0.89 -12.29
CA GLN A 105 27.53 -0.04 -13.13
C GLN A 105 28.46 -0.90 -12.26
N PHE A 106 28.38 -2.23 -12.42
CA PHE A 106 29.28 -3.17 -11.80
C PHE A 106 30.57 -3.28 -12.61
N GLN A 107 31.70 -3.01 -11.95
CA GLN A 107 33.01 -3.19 -12.55
C GLN A 107 33.41 -4.67 -12.52
N SER A 108 33.97 -5.16 -13.62
CA SER A 108 34.35 -6.55 -13.84
C SER A 108 35.58 -7.03 -13.05
N LYS A 109 36.21 -6.17 -12.23
CA LYS A 109 37.41 -6.48 -11.42
C LYS A 109 37.22 -6.32 -9.91
N THR A 110 35.98 -6.21 -9.44
CA THR A 110 35.67 -6.05 -8.01
C THR A 110 35.15 -7.37 -7.43
N PHE A 111 35.57 -7.68 -6.20
CA PHE A 111 35.08 -8.83 -5.43
C PHE A 111 33.58 -8.64 -5.14
N GLU A 112 32.74 -9.29 -5.94
CA GLU A 112 31.30 -9.51 -5.77
C GLU A 112 30.42 -8.31 -5.32
N PRO A 113 30.41 -7.18 -6.06
CA PRO A 113 29.42 -6.13 -5.78
C PRO A 113 28.02 -6.59 -6.24
N TYR A 114 27.07 -6.68 -5.32
CA TYR A 114 25.68 -6.95 -5.61
C TYR A 114 24.75 -6.01 -4.84
N VAL A 115 23.57 -5.74 -5.41
CA VAL A 115 22.58 -4.83 -4.83
C VAL A 115 21.22 -5.51 -4.86
N TYR A 116 20.52 -5.46 -3.74
CA TYR A 116 19.13 -5.88 -3.64
C TYR A 116 18.21 -4.69 -3.82
N LEU A 117 17.32 -4.80 -4.81
CA LEU A 117 16.24 -3.84 -5.02
C LEU A 117 14.91 -4.42 -4.60
N ARG A 118 14.06 -3.56 -4.04
CA ARG A 118 12.62 -3.82 -3.93
C ARG A 118 11.98 -3.75 -5.32
N GLU A 119 10.83 -4.38 -5.50
CA GLU A 119 10.06 -4.38 -6.76
C GLU A 119 9.77 -2.98 -7.33
N ASP A 120 9.76 -1.98 -6.47
CA ASP A 120 9.46 -0.59 -6.80
C ASP A 120 10.71 0.23 -7.23
N GLY A 121 11.90 -0.37 -7.20
CA GLY A 121 13.17 0.22 -7.64
C GLY A 121 13.99 0.87 -6.53
N LEU A 122 13.63 0.71 -5.25
CA LEU A 122 14.42 1.20 -4.12
C LEU A 122 15.52 0.21 -3.71
N ILE A 123 16.69 0.72 -3.32
CA ILE A 123 17.76 -0.08 -2.75
C ILE A 123 17.38 -0.54 -1.33
N VAL A 124 17.47 -1.84 -1.08
CA VAL A 124 17.23 -2.47 0.22
C VAL A 124 18.55 -2.83 0.90
N ALA A 125 19.50 -3.39 0.15
CA ALA A 125 20.82 -3.74 0.67
C ALA A 125 21.89 -3.68 -0.43
N VAL A 126 23.13 -3.41 -0.03
CA VAL A 126 24.32 -3.38 -0.89
C VAL A 126 25.36 -4.29 -0.26
N ASN A 127 25.81 -5.32 -0.99
CA ASN A 127 26.78 -6.32 -0.53
C ASN A 127 26.42 -7.01 0.80
N ALA A 128 25.13 -7.04 1.12
CA ALA A 128 24.59 -7.67 2.31
C ALA A 128 23.25 -8.33 1.98
N GLU A 129 22.88 -9.36 2.74
CA GLU A 129 21.56 -9.95 2.63
C GLU A 129 20.50 -8.94 3.10
N PRO A 130 19.37 -8.82 2.39
CA PRO A 130 18.31 -7.92 2.81
C PRO A 130 17.74 -8.45 4.12
N THR A 131 17.77 -7.64 5.18
CA THR A 131 16.96 -7.92 6.36
C THR A 131 15.53 -8.06 5.86
N SER A 132 14.94 -9.24 6.04
CA SER A 132 13.54 -9.45 5.73
C SER A 132 12.74 -8.48 6.59
N ILE A 133 12.40 -7.33 6.03
CA ILE A 133 11.31 -6.55 6.54
C ILE A 133 10.09 -7.42 6.27
N VAL A 134 9.70 -8.18 7.29
CA VAL A 134 8.42 -8.86 7.30
C VAL A 134 7.43 -7.78 6.86
N SER A 135 6.74 -8.07 5.76
CA SER A 135 5.53 -7.36 5.37
C SER A 135 4.55 -7.56 6.53
N GLU A 136 4.70 -6.80 7.60
CA GLU A 136 3.65 -6.64 8.59
C GLU A 136 2.50 -5.97 7.85
N GLY A 137 1.44 -6.76 7.67
CA GLY A 137 0.28 -6.45 6.85
C GLY A 137 -0.55 -5.28 7.36
#